data_AF-A0AAD7FEQ8-F1
#
_entry.id   AF-A0AAD7FEQ8-F1
#
_cell.length_a   1.000
_cell.length_b   1.000
_cell.length_c   1.000
_cell.angle_alpha   90.00
_cell.angle_beta   90.00
_cell.angle_gamma   90.00
#
_symmetry.space_group_name_H-M   'P 1'
#
loop_
_entity.id
_entity.type
_entity.pdbx_description
1 polymer ?
#
loop_
_entity_poly.entity_id
_entity_poly.type
_entity_poly.pdbx_seq_one_letter_code
_entity_poly.pdbx_strand_id
1 'polypeptide(L)'
;MDYCDGLAPIVTTFGPGNLHHLAYSGGISGMQAVTGFLSTSTEGASYFLLGYSYYYAGFAFYWDGAGEAFFRLGNSTAPQAVGNSWTNATGVPENGEIILGLNVASTAASAANRGDATEGNFLVYRIPDNFNDLD
;
A
#
# COMPACT_ATOMS: atom_id res chain seq x y z
N MET A 1 -13.93 -8.55 -12.70
CA MET A 1 -14.36 -7.63 -11.63
C MET A 1 -13.22 -6.66 -11.45
N ASP A 2 -13.41 -5.42 -11.90
CA ASP A 2 -12.51 -4.31 -11.58
C ASP A 2 -12.58 -4.06 -10.07
N TYR A 3 -11.44 -4.05 -9.40
CA TYR A 3 -11.36 -3.61 -8.00
C TYR A 3 -11.06 -2.10 -7.89
N CYS A 4 -11.27 -1.35 -8.97
CA CYS A 4 -10.83 0.05 -9.12
C CYS A 4 -11.96 1.09 -9.19
N ASP A 5 -13.20 0.74 -8.80
CA ASP A 5 -14.28 1.73 -8.63
C ASP A 5 -14.19 2.45 -7.26
N GLY A 6 -13.07 3.14 -6.99
CA GLY A 6 -12.98 4.13 -5.90
C GLY A 6 -12.43 3.66 -4.54
N LEU A 7 -11.75 2.52 -4.47
CA LEU A 7 -11.21 1.95 -3.21
C LEU A 7 -9.68 2.10 -3.04
N ALA A 8 -9.00 2.84 -3.92
CA ALA A 8 -7.55 3.03 -3.82
C ALA A 8 -7.22 3.75 -2.49
N PRO A 9 -6.45 3.11 -1.57
CA PRO A 9 -6.08 3.76 -0.33
C PRO A 9 -5.13 4.93 -0.60
N ILE A 10 -5.45 6.08 -0.04
CA ILE A 10 -4.51 7.20 0.08
C ILE A 10 -3.89 7.10 1.46
N VAL A 11 -2.60 6.81 1.50
CA VAL A 11 -1.80 6.75 2.73
C VAL A 11 -1.15 8.10 2.95
N THR A 12 -1.34 8.69 4.12
CA THR A 12 -0.62 9.88 4.59
C THR A 12 0.34 9.44 5.69
N THR A 13 1.60 9.85 5.58
CA THR A 13 2.65 9.55 6.56
C THR A 13 3.26 10.86 7.05
N PHE A 14 3.78 10.88 8.27
CA PHE A 14 4.49 12.03 8.83
C PHE A 14 5.94 11.65 9.13
N GLY A 15 6.87 12.39 8.54
CA GLY A 15 8.30 12.15 8.70
C GLY A 15 8.88 11.11 7.74
N PRO A 16 10.22 10.95 7.77
CA PRO A 16 10.93 10.06 6.87
C PRO A 16 10.65 8.59 7.20
N GLY A 17 10.67 7.74 6.16
CA GLY A 17 10.43 6.31 6.29
C GLY A 17 10.09 5.63 4.97
N ASN A 18 9.61 4.39 5.07
CA ASN A 18 9.27 3.53 3.96
C ASN A 18 7.82 3.03 4.06
N LEU A 19 7.04 3.22 3.00
CA LEU A 19 5.77 2.56 2.80
C LEU A 19 6.03 1.22 2.13
N HIS A 20 6.01 0.15 2.90
CA HIS A 20 6.13 -1.21 2.40
C HIS A 20 4.79 -1.69 1.85
N HIS A 21 4.83 -2.42 0.74
CA HIS A 21 3.64 -2.91 0.06
C HIS A 21 3.83 -4.34 -0.48
N LEU A 22 2.72 -5.07 -0.58
CA LEU A 22 2.61 -6.46 -0.99
C LEU A 22 1.37 -6.61 -1.86
N ALA A 23 1.47 -7.37 -2.95
CA ALA A 23 0.32 -7.78 -3.75
C ALA A 23 0.25 -9.31 -3.81
N TYR A 24 -0.95 -9.87 -3.61
CA TYR A 24 -1.21 -11.31 -3.64
C TYR A 24 -1.43 -11.79 -5.07
N SER A 25 -0.74 -12.87 -5.46
CA SER A 25 -1.03 -13.57 -6.72
C SER A 25 -2.41 -14.21 -6.61
N GLY A 26 -3.39 -13.76 -7.41
CA GLY A 26 -4.78 -14.25 -7.35
C GLY A 26 -5.00 -15.68 -7.88
N GLY A 27 -4.15 -16.63 -7.50
CA GLY A 27 -4.19 -18.01 -7.97
C GLY A 27 -3.85 -18.20 -9.46
N ILE A 28 -3.38 -17.15 -10.14
CA ILE A 28 -2.98 -17.22 -11.55
C ILE A 28 -1.68 -18.04 -11.66
N SER A 29 -1.73 -19.16 -12.38
CA SER A 29 -0.58 -20.04 -12.58
C SER A 29 0.63 -19.28 -13.14
N GLY A 30 1.75 -19.34 -12.43
CA GLY A 30 3.01 -18.67 -12.80
C GLY A 30 3.13 -17.23 -12.29
N MET A 31 2.12 -16.67 -11.64
CA MET A 31 2.24 -15.41 -10.90
C MET A 31 2.60 -15.68 -9.44
N GLN A 32 3.60 -14.94 -8.95
CA GLN A 32 4.01 -14.94 -7.55
C GLN A 32 3.57 -13.63 -6.89
N ALA A 33 3.39 -13.66 -5.57
CA ALA A 33 3.25 -12.44 -4.79
C ALA A 33 4.46 -11.53 -4.99
N VAL A 34 4.25 -10.22 -4.97
CA VAL A 34 5.33 -9.23 -5.12
C VAL A 34 5.31 -8.24 -3.97
N THR A 35 6.49 -7.88 -3.50
CA THR A 35 6.66 -6.89 -2.44
C THR A 35 7.66 -5.83 -2.85
N GLY A 36 7.52 -4.63 -2.29
CA GLY A 36 8.40 -3.50 -2.51
C GLY A 36 8.20 -2.47 -1.42
N PHE A 37 8.85 -1.34 -1.59
CA PHE A 37 8.62 -0.17 -0.75
C PHE A 37 8.76 1.11 -1.56
N LEU A 38 8.19 2.19 -1.05
CA LEU A 38 8.51 3.55 -1.46
C LEU A 38 9.04 4.31 -0.27
N SER A 39 10.14 5.02 -0.48
CA SER A 39 10.74 5.84 0.56
C SER A 39 10.32 7.30 0.48
N THR A 40 10.32 7.99 1.61
CA THR A 40 10.29 9.45 1.68
C THR A 40 11.30 9.92 2.72
N SER A 41 11.99 11.01 2.41
CA SER A 41 12.89 11.72 3.31
C SER A 41 12.23 13.00 3.88
N THR A 42 10.98 13.28 3.53
CA THR A 42 10.27 14.48 3.96
C THR A 42 9.99 14.42 5.47
N GLU A 43 10.36 15.47 6.19
CA GLU A 43 10.06 15.61 7.64
C GLU A 43 8.58 15.91 7.91
N GLY A 44 7.88 16.50 6.93
CA GLY A 44 6.44 16.78 6.96
C GLY A 44 5.57 15.62 6.47
N ALA A 45 4.37 15.94 5.98
CA ALA A 45 3.45 14.94 5.44
C ALA A 45 3.90 14.45 4.06
N SER A 46 3.80 13.15 3.81
CA SER A 46 3.90 12.53 2.48
C SER A 46 2.62 11.76 2.16
N TYR A 47 2.23 11.74 0.89
CA TYR A 47 1.01 11.09 0.44
C TYR A 47 1.33 10.02 -0.60
N PHE A 48 0.78 8.83 -0.42
CA PHE A 48 0.95 7.69 -1.32
C PHE A 48 -0.41 7.18 -1.76
N LEU A 49 -0.64 7.14 -3.07
CA LEU A 49 -1.80 6.47 -3.65
C LEU A 49 -1.42 5.02 -3.95
N LEU A 50 -2.10 4.07 -3.33
CA LEU A 50 -1.87 2.64 -3.56
C LEU A 50 -2.80 2.13 -4.68
N GLY A 51 -2.21 1.76 -5.81
CA GLY A 51 -2.90 1.14 -6.95
C GLY A 51 -2.28 -0.20 -7.34
N TYR A 52 -3.12 -1.15 -7.73
CA TYR A 52 -2.74 -2.52 -8.04
C TYR A 52 -3.22 -2.93 -9.43
N SER A 53 -2.42 -3.74 -10.12
CA SER A 53 -2.84 -4.31 -11.41
C SER A 53 -3.93 -5.36 -11.22
N TYR A 54 -4.84 -5.49 -12.19
CA TYR A 54 -5.97 -6.43 -12.18
C TYR A 54 -5.57 -7.91 -12.08
N TYR A 55 -4.29 -8.21 -12.25
CA TYR A 55 -3.76 -9.56 -12.11
C TYR A 55 -3.54 -10.00 -10.65
N TYR A 56 -3.55 -9.07 -9.69
CA TYR A 56 -3.42 -9.37 -8.27
C TYR A 56 -4.80 -9.39 -7.61
N ALA A 57 -5.04 -10.37 -6.72
CA ALA A 57 -6.35 -10.53 -6.07
C ALA A 57 -6.50 -9.72 -4.79
N GLY A 58 -5.43 -9.10 -4.31
CA GLY A 58 -5.46 -8.26 -3.14
C GLY A 58 -4.10 -7.69 -2.80
N PHE A 59 -4.02 -7.04 -1.65
CA PHE A 59 -2.84 -6.33 -1.23
C PHE A 59 -2.70 -6.15 0.28
N ALA A 60 -1.47 -5.85 0.71
CA ALA A 60 -1.18 -5.34 2.04
C ALA A 60 -0.10 -4.27 1.99
N PHE A 61 -0.06 -3.43 3.00
CA PHE A 61 0.92 -2.37 3.17
C PHE A 61 1.11 -2.03 4.65
N TYR A 62 2.28 -1.52 4.99
CA TYR A 62 2.58 -1.00 6.31
C TYR A 62 3.59 0.14 6.21
N TRP A 63 3.63 0.98 7.23
CA TRP A 63 4.56 2.09 7.32
C TRP A 63 5.67 1.79 8.32
N ASP A 64 6.92 1.93 7.86
CA ASP A 64 8.12 1.89 8.67
C ASP A 64 8.79 3.26 8.65
N GLY A 65 8.46 4.12 9.60
CA GLY A 65 8.99 5.47 9.61
C GLY A 65 8.96 6.13 10.98
N ALA A 66 9.51 7.34 11.02
CA ALA A 66 9.72 8.08 12.26
C ALA A 66 8.42 8.57 12.92
N GLY A 67 7.37 8.82 12.13
CA GLY A 67 6.07 9.27 12.61
C GLY A 67 4.92 8.35 12.19
N GLU A 68 3.72 8.74 12.57
CA GLU A 68 2.51 7.97 12.33
C GLU A 68 2.10 7.97 10.85
N ALA A 69 1.33 6.96 10.47
CA ALA A 69 0.69 6.88 9.17
C ALA A 69 -0.78 6.50 9.30
N PHE A 70 -1.61 7.13 8.49
CA PHE A 70 -3.02 6.81 8.35
C PHE A 70 -3.39 6.66 6.88
N PHE A 71 -4.49 5.97 6.60
CA PHE A 71 -5.05 5.85 5.26
C PHE A 71 -6.53 6.21 5.24
N ARG A 72 -7.01 6.55 4.05
CA ARG A 72 -8.42 6.74 3.72
C ARG A 72 -8.77 5.96 2.46
N LEU A 73 -10.03 5.55 2.36
CA LEU A 73 -10.56 4.83 1.22
C LEU A 73 -11.54 5.70 0.46
N GLY A 74 -11.25 5.95 -0.82
CA GLY A 74 -12.08 6.81 -1.66
C GLY A 74 -12.41 8.13 -0.96
N ASN A 75 -13.71 8.40 -0.79
CA ASN A 75 -14.22 9.63 -0.17
C ASN A 75 -14.43 9.52 1.35
N SER A 76 -13.96 8.46 2.01
CA SER A 76 -14.10 8.33 3.47
C SER A 76 -13.36 9.45 4.19
N THR A 77 -14.04 10.12 5.11
CA THR A 77 -13.47 11.19 5.94
C THR A 77 -12.80 10.67 7.20
N ALA A 78 -12.99 9.40 7.55
CA ALA A 78 -12.43 8.80 8.76
C ALA A 78 -11.05 8.19 8.45
N PRO A 79 -9.95 8.78 8.97
CA PRO A 79 -8.63 8.17 8.83
C PRO A 79 -8.55 6.88 9.64
N GLN A 80 -7.91 5.87 9.07
CA GLN A 80 -7.64 4.60 9.73
C GLN A 80 -6.12 4.41 9.89
N ALA A 81 -5.70 3.81 11.00
CA ALA A 81 -4.28 3.58 11.24
C ALA A 81 -3.67 2.62 10.21
N VAL A 82 -2.44 2.92 9.78
CA VAL A 82 -1.65 2.00 8.96
C VAL A 82 -0.88 1.07 9.89
N GLY A 83 -0.79 -0.19 9.48
CA GLY A 83 0.09 -1.16 10.10
C GLY A 83 1.56 -0.73 10.16
N ASN A 84 2.37 -1.41 10.97
CA ASN A 84 3.79 -1.09 11.17
C ASN A 84 4.75 -2.25 10.86
N SER A 85 4.24 -3.40 10.43
CA SER A 85 5.05 -4.55 10.04
C SER A 85 4.24 -5.53 9.18
N TRP A 86 4.89 -6.54 8.62
CA TRP A 86 4.17 -7.64 7.97
C TRP A 86 3.37 -8.53 8.92
N THR A 87 3.59 -8.46 10.24
CA THR A 87 2.76 -9.18 11.22
C THR A 87 1.56 -8.36 11.68
N ASN A 88 1.52 -7.07 11.33
CA ASN A 88 0.47 -6.12 11.69
C ASN A 88 0.30 -5.11 10.55
N ALA A 89 -0.04 -5.60 9.34
CA ALA A 89 -0.19 -4.79 8.14
C ALA A 89 -1.65 -4.33 7.97
N THR A 90 -1.88 -3.37 7.08
CA THR A 90 -3.21 -3.02 6.57
C THR A 90 -3.37 -3.62 5.18
N GLY A 91 -4.50 -4.22 4.85
CA GLY A 91 -4.67 -4.79 3.52
C GLY A 91 -6.04 -5.35 3.20
N VAL A 92 -6.22 -5.70 1.92
CA VAL A 92 -7.36 -6.45 1.39
C VAL A 92 -6.82 -7.80 0.93
N PRO A 93 -7.07 -8.92 1.65
CA PRO A 93 -6.74 -10.24 1.13
C PRO A 93 -7.62 -10.60 -0.09
N GLU A 94 -7.34 -11.75 -0.71
CA GLU A 94 -7.97 -12.21 -1.97
C GLU A 94 -9.52 -12.28 -1.96
N ASN A 95 -10.14 -12.18 -0.78
CA ASN A 95 -11.58 -12.35 -0.55
C ASN A 95 -12.32 -11.04 -0.21
N GLY A 96 -11.72 -9.87 -0.44
CA GLY A 96 -12.34 -8.57 -0.17
C GLY A 96 -12.05 -8.02 1.22
N GLU A 97 -12.82 -6.99 1.61
CA GLU A 97 -12.75 -6.10 2.79
C GLU A 97 -11.37 -5.69 3.34
N ILE A 98 -11.27 -4.45 3.82
CA ILE A 98 -10.04 -3.96 4.44
C ILE A 98 -9.91 -4.49 5.86
N ILE A 99 -8.78 -5.15 6.10
CA ILE A 99 -8.38 -5.69 7.40
C ILE A 99 -7.26 -4.82 7.97
N LEU A 100 -7.46 -4.37 9.20
CA LEU A 100 -6.43 -3.75 10.02
C LEU A 100 -5.73 -4.83 10.86
N GLY A 101 -4.40 -4.79 10.93
CA GLY A 101 -3.61 -5.75 11.72
C GLY A 101 -3.52 -7.15 11.10
N LEU A 102 -3.46 -7.21 9.77
CA LEU A 102 -3.31 -8.43 9.00
C LEU A 102 -1.87 -8.97 9.11
N ASN A 103 -1.72 -10.25 9.45
CA ASN A 103 -0.42 -10.93 9.44
C ASN A 103 -0.19 -11.64 8.10
N VAL A 104 0.78 -11.15 7.33
CA VAL A 104 1.18 -11.63 6.00
C VAL A 104 2.69 -11.89 5.90
N ALA A 105 3.37 -12.04 7.04
CA ALA A 105 4.82 -12.22 7.09
C ALA A 105 5.31 -13.43 6.28
N SER A 106 4.56 -14.54 6.28
CA SER A 106 4.89 -15.73 5.49
C SER A 106 4.82 -15.45 3.99
N THR A 107 3.77 -14.76 3.54
CA THR A 107 3.58 -14.42 2.13
C THR A 107 4.65 -13.44 1.67
N ALA A 108 4.93 -12.41 2.46
CA ALA A 108 5.98 -11.44 2.18
C ALA A 108 7.37 -12.07 2.10
N ALA A 109 7.68 -13.06 2.95
CA ALA A 109 8.97 -13.77 2.92
C ALA A 109 9.19 -14.59 1.63
N SER A 110 8.11 -15.08 1.02
CA SER A 110 8.16 -15.81 -0.26
C SER A 110 7.93 -14.94 -1.50
N ALA A 111 7.59 -13.66 -1.32
CA ALA A 111 7.26 -12.77 -2.42
C ALA A 111 8.52 -12.35 -3.19
N ALA A 112 8.38 -12.16 -4.50
CA ALA A 112 9.45 -11.54 -5.27
C ALA A 112 9.58 -10.07 -4.87
N ASN A 113 10.76 -9.73 -4.36
CA ASN A 113 11.09 -8.36 -3.99
C ASN A 113 11.40 -7.55 -5.26
N ARG A 114 10.63 -6.48 -5.47
CA ARG A 114 10.78 -5.55 -6.59
C ARG A 114 11.48 -4.24 -6.21
N GLY A 115 11.96 -4.12 -4.96
CA GLY A 115 12.73 -2.97 -4.47
C GLY A 115 11.90 -1.70 -4.38
N ASP A 116 12.55 -0.56 -4.66
CA ASP A 116 11.93 0.77 -4.79
C ASP A 116 11.14 0.81 -6.11
N ALA A 117 9.99 0.15 -6.11
CA ALA A 117 9.29 -0.25 -7.33
C ALA A 117 8.42 0.88 -7.86
N THR A 118 9.04 1.90 -8.44
CA THR A 118 8.37 2.86 -9.34
C THR A 118 8.03 2.24 -10.70
N GLU A 119 8.55 1.05 -11.03
CA GLU A 119 8.42 0.44 -12.36
C GLU A 119 7.70 -0.92 -12.37
N GLY A 120 6.50 -0.91 -12.96
CA GLY A 120 6.09 -1.95 -13.91
C GLY A 120 4.96 -2.90 -13.50
N ASN A 121 4.67 -3.09 -12.21
CA ASN A 121 3.60 -4.02 -11.78
C ASN A 121 2.73 -3.51 -10.63
N PHE A 122 3.06 -2.34 -10.09
CA PHE A 122 2.41 -1.72 -8.95
C PHE A 122 2.32 -0.23 -9.25
N LEU A 123 1.15 0.35 -9.02
CA LEU A 123 0.90 1.77 -9.22
C LEU A 123 0.86 2.42 -7.84
N VAL A 124 1.95 2.30 -7.06
CA VAL A 124 2.09 3.17 -5.89
C VAL A 124 2.71 4.47 -6.36
N TYR A 125 1.97 5.56 -6.21
CA TYR A 125 2.45 6.87 -6.58
C TYR A 125 2.57 7.73 -5.34
N ARG A 126 3.77 8.30 -5.13
CA ARG A 126 3.88 9.44 -4.25
C ARG A 126 3.18 10.62 -4.93
N ILE A 127 2.18 11.19 -4.27
CA ILE A 127 1.56 12.43 -4.72
C ILE A 127 2.55 13.55 -4.40
N PRO A 128 2.98 14.35 -5.39
CA PRO A 128 3.91 15.46 -5.15
C PRO A 128 3.37 16.40 -4.07
N ASP A 129 4.26 16.94 -3.24
CA ASP A 129 3.93 17.81 -2.11
C ASP A 129 3.16 19.10 -2.53
N ASN A 130 3.01 19.35 -3.84
CA ASN A 130 2.36 20.52 -4.45
C ASN A 130 0.88 20.30 -4.82
N PHE A 131 0.23 19.24 -4.32
CA PHE A 131 -1.15 18.87 -4.68
C PHE A 131 -2.24 19.74 -4.00
N ASN A 132 -1.98 21.04 -3.85
CA ASN A 132 -2.92 22.01 -3.29
C ASN A 132 -3.82 22.69 -4.35
N ASP A 133 -3.74 22.30 -5.62
CA ASP A 133 -4.49 22.92 -6.73
C ASP A 133 -5.63 22.02 -7.28
N LEU A 134 -6.35 21.30 -6.43
CA LEU A 134 -7.60 20.63 -6.82
C LEU A 134 -8.76 21.15 -5.95
N ASP A 135 -9.14 22.40 -6.22
CA ASP A 135 -10.50 22.91 -5.98
C ASP A 135 -11.43 22.51 -7.14
#